data_AF-A0A413FIQ7-F1
#
_entry.id   AF-A0A413FIQ7-F1
#
_cell.length_a   1.000
_cell.length_b   1.000
_cell.length_c   1.000
_cell.angle_alpha   90.00
_cell.angle_beta   90.00
_cell.angle_gamma   90.00
#
_symmetry.space_group_name_H-M   'P 1'
#
loop_
_entity.id
_entity.type
_entity.pdbx_description
1 polymer ?
#
loop_
_entity_poly.entity_id
_entity_poly.type
_entity_poly.pdbx_seq_one_letter_code
_entity_poly.pdbx_strand_id
1 'polypeptide(L)'
;MKKNSRRLVWICAAVLVCLGVTAGLCAFSRGRVKPSREEAERTVCAFAEDLNYHYKEPERLYDYLTKDFQSRMSREEFVRAFVKERSYPYLTPLFINYESMELAEDGRSGKAVFSQAARLPGMVYELPFVYEDGRYKVIAFEDFPDGSYLEKFDKLTYSLDSYFDNMGEGEQ
;
A
#
# COMPACT_ATOMS: atom_id res chain seq x y z
N MET A 1 -19.97 -13.14 -58.10
CA MET A 1 -19.14 -12.19 -57.30
C MET A 1 -19.25 -12.34 -55.76
N LYS A 2 -19.76 -13.46 -55.17
CA LYS A 2 -19.95 -13.59 -53.70
C LYS A 2 -18.76 -14.16 -52.90
N LYS A 3 -17.78 -14.81 -53.56
CA LYS A 3 -16.69 -15.55 -52.89
C LYS A 3 -15.60 -14.64 -52.29
N ASN A 4 -15.37 -13.48 -52.90
CA ASN A 4 -14.34 -12.53 -52.47
C ASN A 4 -14.77 -11.71 -51.25
N SER A 5 -16.06 -11.41 -51.12
CA SER A 5 -16.62 -10.68 -49.96
C SER A 5 -16.46 -11.47 -48.66
N ARG A 6 -16.71 -12.79 -48.66
CA ARG A 6 -16.48 -13.62 -47.46
C ARG A 6 -15.01 -13.64 -47.04
N ARG A 7 -14.07 -13.81 -47.99
CA ARG A 7 -12.63 -13.78 -47.68
C ARG A 7 -12.19 -12.44 -47.10
N LEU A 8 -12.71 -11.32 -47.60
CA LEU A 8 -12.43 -9.99 -47.07
C LEU A 8 -12.92 -9.84 -45.62
N VAL A 9 -14.13 -10.34 -45.32
CA VAL A 9 -14.71 -10.31 -43.96
C VAL A 9 -13.87 -11.12 -42.97
N TRP A 10 -13.40 -12.31 -43.36
CA TRP A 10 -12.52 -13.14 -42.50
C TRP A 10 -11.15 -12.49 -42.26
N ILE A 11 -10.59 -11.81 -43.27
CA ILE A 11 -9.32 -11.07 -43.12
C ILE A 11 -9.51 -9.88 -42.17
N CYS A 12 -10.59 -9.10 -42.32
CA CYS A 12 -10.88 -7.99 -41.41
C CYS A 12 -11.12 -8.46 -39.98
N ALA A 13 -11.82 -9.58 -39.78
CA ALA A 13 -12.02 -10.17 -38.45
C ALA A 13 -10.70 -10.62 -37.81
N ALA A 14 -9.80 -11.27 -38.57
CA ALA A 14 -8.49 -11.68 -38.09
C ALA A 14 -7.60 -10.48 -37.71
N VAL A 15 -7.64 -9.40 -38.50
CA VAL A 15 -6.90 -8.16 -38.20
C VAL A 15 -7.42 -7.49 -36.93
N LEU A 16 -8.74 -7.45 -36.72
CA LEU A 16 -9.35 -6.90 -35.49
C LEU A 16 -8.99 -7.72 -34.25
N VAL A 17 -8.95 -9.05 -34.36
CA VAL A 17 -8.50 -9.93 -33.27
C VAL A 17 -7.02 -9.70 -32.97
N CYS A 18 -6.16 -9.63 -33.99
CA CYS A 18 -4.73 -9.34 -33.81
C CYS A 18 -4.50 -7.96 -33.17
N LEU A 19 -5.25 -6.92 -33.58
CA LEU A 19 -5.19 -5.59 -32.99
C LEU A 19 -5.69 -5.57 -31.53
N GLY A 20 -6.72 -6.35 -31.21
CA GLY A 20 -7.20 -6.52 -29.84
C GLY A 20 -6.18 -7.22 -28.94
N VAL A 21 -5.50 -8.25 -29.46
CA VAL A 21 -4.45 -8.98 -28.72
C VAL A 21 -3.20 -8.12 -28.52
N THR A 22 -2.76 -7.36 -29.54
CA THR A 22 -1.61 -6.46 -29.39
C THR A 22 -1.92 -5.28 -28.48
N ALA A 23 -3.13 -4.71 -28.55
CA ALA A 23 -3.58 -3.68 -27.60
C ALA A 23 -3.66 -4.23 -26.17
N GLY A 24 -4.15 -5.46 -25.98
CA GLY A 24 -4.16 -6.14 -24.69
C GLY A 24 -2.75 -6.39 -24.11
N LEU A 25 -1.80 -6.81 -24.95
CA LEU A 25 -0.39 -6.99 -24.58
C LEU A 25 0.30 -5.66 -24.25
N CYS A 26 0.04 -4.60 -25.02
CA CYS A 26 0.58 -3.27 -24.74
C CYS A 26 -0.04 -2.59 -23.52
N ALA A 27 -1.30 -2.87 -23.19
CA ALA A 27 -1.92 -2.43 -21.94
C ALA A 27 -1.30 -3.15 -20.73
N PHE A 28 -0.99 -4.45 -20.88
CA PHE A 28 -0.34 -5.25 -19.84
C PHE A 28 1.11 -4.82 -19.56
N SER A 29 1.80 -4.22 -20.54
CA SER A 29 3.18 -3.74 -20.38
C SER A 29 3.30 -2.32 -19.83
N ARG A 30 2.23 -1.51 -19.86
CA ARG A 30 2.28 -0.06 -19.53
C ARG A 30 2.57 0.28 -18.07
N GLY A 31 2.60 -0.71 -17.17
CA GLY A 31 2.91 -0.50 -15.75
C GLY A 31 3.95 -1.48 -15.19
N ARG A 32 4.71 -2.16 -16.07
CA ARG A 32 5.78 -3.08 -15.66
C ARG A 32 7.13 -2.41 -15.83
N VAL A 33 7.83 -2.21 -14.74
CA VAL A 33 9.20 -1.67 -14.69
C VAL A 33 10.18 -2.82 -14.50
N LYS A 34 11.44 -2.69 -14.92
CA LYS A 34 12.46 -3.70 -14.56
C LYS A 34 12.84 -3.53 -13.08
N PRO A 35 13.19 -4.61 -12.35
CA PRO A 35 13.68 -4.47 -10.99
C PRO A 35 15.00 -3.67 -11.01
N SER A 36 15.05 -2.60 -10.22
CA SER A 36 16.23 -1.77 -10.01
C SER A 36 16.13 -1.06 -8.65
N ARG A 37 17.28 -0.60 -8.14
CA ARG A 37 17.35 0.15 -6.89
C ARG A 37 16.52 1.44 -6.96
N GLU A 38 16.58 2.14 -8.08
CA GLU A 38 15.87 3.40 -8.30
C GLU A 38 14.35 3.20 -8.28
N GLU A 39 13.85 2.11 -8.89
CA GLU A 39 12.42 1.79 -8.88
C GLU A 39 11.94 1.32 -7.50
N ALA A 40 12.77 0.57 -6.76
CA ALA A 40 12.49 0.18 -5.38
C ALA A 40 12.39 1.41 -4.47
N GLU A 41 13.40 2.30 -4.53
CA GLU A 41 13.44 3.55 -3.77
C GLU A 41 12.23 4.44 -4.10
N ARG A 42 11.91 4.61 -5.38
CA ARG A 42 10.72 5.36 -5.80
C ARG A 42 9.45 4.79 -5.18
N THR A 43 9.31 3.46 -5.16
CA THR A 43 8.12 2.79 -4.64
C THR A 43 7.97 2.98 -3.13
N VAL A 44 9.03 2.74 -2.36
CA VAL A 44 8.99 2.86 -0.89
C VAL A 44 8.82 4.32 -0.45
N CYS A 45 9.40 5.28 -1.18
CA CYS A 45 9.21 6.70 -0.92
C CYS A 45 7.79 7.17 -1.28
N ALA A 46 7.21 6.67 -2.38
CA ALA A 46 5.82 6.99 -2.72
C ALA A 46 4.82 6.40 -1.70
N PHE A 47 5.08 5.19 -1.22
CA PHE A 47 4.32 4.61 -0.11
C PHE A 47 4.42 5.48 1.16
N ALA A 48 5.62 5.91 1.53
CA ALA A 48 5.83 6.78 2.68
C ALA A 48 5.14 8.14 2.53
N GLU A 49 5.17 8.74 1.35
CA GLU A 49 4.45 9.98 1.02
C GLU A 49 2.94 9.81 1.23
N ASP A 50 2.35 8.74 0.68
CA ASP A 50 0.93 8.45 0.85
C ASP A 50 0.58 8.18 2.33
N LEU A 51 1.45 7.48 3.05
CA LEU A 51 1.28 7.17 4.47
C LEU A 51 1.34 8.44 5.35
N ASN A 52 2.21 9.38 5.00
CA ASN A 52 2.47 10.59 5.76
C ASN A 52 1.45 11.70 5.46
N TYR A 53 1.15 11.94 4.18
CA TYR A 53 0.41 13.12 3.74
C TYR A 53 -0.97 12.79 3.16
N HIS A 54 -1.18 11.58 2.64
CA HIS A 54 -2.44 11.15 2.03
C HIS A 54 -3.17 10.06 2.84
N TYR A 55 -2.87 9.92 4.13
CA TYR A 55 -3.45 8.88 5.00
C TYR A 55 -4.98 8.94 5.14
N LYS A 56 -5.62 10.05 4.73
CA LYS A 56 -7.08 10.19 4.68
C LYS A 56 -7.71 9.46 3.48
N GLU A 57 -6.90 9.00 2.54
CA GLU A 57 -7.26 8.22 1.35
C GLU A 57 -6.57 6.84 1.43
N PRO A 58 -6.86 6.01 2.46
CA PRO A 58 -6.14 4.77 2.71
C PRO A 58 -6.18 3.77 1.55
N GLU A 59 -7.19 3.83 0.69
CA GLU A 59 -7.28 3.06 -0.54
C GLU A 59 -6.03 3.17 -1.43
N ARG A 60 -5.28 4.28 -1.38
CA ARG A 60 -4.03 4.48 -2.13
C ARG A 60 -2.92 3.55 -1.64
N LEU A 61 -2.87 3.29 -0.34
CA LEU A 61 -1.87 2.42 0.28
C LEU A 61 -2.05 0.95 -0.14
N TYR A 62 -3.30 0.52 -0.34
CA TYR A 62 -3.64 -0.86 -0.68
C TYR A 62 -2.96 -1.34 -1.97
N ASP A 63 -2.75 -0.46 -2.94
CA ASP A 63 -2.13 -0.81 -4.22
C ASP A 63 -0.62 -1.07 -4.13
N TYR A 64 0.03 -0.63 -3.05
CA TYR A 64 1.43 -0.97 -2.76
C TYR A 64 1.58 -2.33 -2.10
N LEU A 65 0.51 -2.89 -1.53
CA LEU A 65 0.60 -4.14 -0.77
C LEU A 65 0.79 -5.34 -1.70
N THR A 66 1.40 -6.39 -1.15
CA THR A 66 1.66 -7.64 -1.86
C THR A 66 0.37 -8.35 -2.23
N LYS A 67 0.43 -9.22 -3.24
CA LYS A 67 -0.67 -10.11 -3.61
C LYS A 67 -1.07 -11.03 -2.48
N ASP A 68 -0.12 -11.49 -1.68
CA ASP A 68 -0.40 -12.31 -0.50
C ASP A 68 -1.30 -11.54 0.47
N PHE A 69 -0.94 -10.31 0.82
CA PHE A 69 -1.79 -9.45 1.65
C PHE A 69 -3.17 -9.26 1.02
N GLN A 70 -3.21 -8.87 -0.25
CA GLN A 70 -4.46 -8.60 -0.99
C GLN A 70 -5.35 -9.85 -1.14
N SER A 71 -4.79 -11.05 -0.97
CA SER A 71 -5.55 -12.31 -0.98
C SER A 71 -6.20 -12.62 0.38
N ARG A 72 -5.66 -12.08 1.47
CA ARG A 72 -6.13 -12.29 2.85
C ARG A 72 -7.11 -11.22 3.32
N MET A 73 -7.06 -10.02 2.74
CA MET A 73 -7.88 -8.88 3.15
C MET A 73 -8.30 -8.07 1.93
N SER A 74 -9.59 -7.77 1.79
CA SER A 74 -10.11 -6.91 0.73
C SER A 74 -9.72 -5.44 0.93
N ARG A 75 -9.84 -4.62 -0.13
CA ARG A 75 -9.58 -3.18 -0.05
C ARG A 75 -10.49 -2.50 0.96
N GLU A 76 -11.77 -2.86 0.97
CA GLU A 76 -12.77 -2.28 1.87
C GLU A 76 -12.48 -2.64 3.34
N GLU A 77 -12.01 -3.85 3.60
CA GLU A 77 -11.58 -4.28 4.94
C GLU A 77 -10.32 -3.54 5.37
N PHE A 78 -9.33 -3.40 4.49
CA PHE A 78 -8.13 -2.64 4.75
C PHE A 78 -8.45 -1.19 5.14
N VAL A 79 -9.33 -0.52 4.39
CA VAL A 79 -9.74 0.87 4.68
C VAL A 79 -10.35 0.96 6.08
N ARG A 80 -11.25 0.03 6.46
CA ARG A 80 -11.84 0.01 7.80
C ARG A 80 -10.78 -0.23 8.89
N ALA A 81 -9.88 -1.18 8.67
CA ALA A 81 -8.81 -1.50 9.60
C ALA A 81 -7.87 -0.31 9.80
N PHE A 82 -7.44 0.33 8.72
CA PHE A 82 -6.59 1.52 8.74
C PHE A 82 -7.23 2.68 9.49
N VAL A 83 -8.51 2.99 9.21
CA VAL A 83 -9.24 4.04 9.93
C VAL A 83 -9.32 3.74 11.43
N LYS A 84 -9.57 2.48 11.81
CA LYS A 84 -9.58 2.07 13.22
C LYS A 84 -8.19 2.19 13.84
N GLU A 85 -7.15 1.75 13.14
CA GLU A 85 -5.76 1.81 13.60
C GLU A 85 -5.35 3.26 13.93
N ARG A 86 -5.78 4.21 13.08
CA ARG A 86 -5.50 5.64 13.22
C ARG A 86 -6.47 6.38 14.14
N SER A 87 -7.49 5.72 14.69
CA SER A 87 -8.50 6.39 15.52
C SER A 87 -7.97 6.89 16.88
N TYR A 88 -6.79 6.42 17.32
CA TYR A 88 -6.10 6.91 18.52
C TYR A 88 -4.70 7.42 18.16
N PRO A 89 -4.55 8.74 17.91
CA PRO A 89 -3.31 9.34 17.41
C PRO A 89 -2.08 9.11 18.29
N TYR A 90 -2.29 8.94 19.60
CA TYR A 90 -1.21 8.72 20.56
C TYR A 90 -0.63 7.30 20.56
N LEU A 91 -1.35 6.33 20.00
CA LEU A 91 -0.87 4.96 19.87
C LEU A 91 -0.09 4.72 18.57
N THR A 92 -0.22 5.63 17.60
CA THR A 92 0.35 5.42 16.26
C THR A 92 1.11 6.66 15.78
N PRO A 93 2.40 6.82 16.13
CA PRO A 93 3.24 7.92 15.64
C PRO A 93 3.36 7.89 14.11
N LEU A 94 3.29 9.07 13.49
CA LEU A 94 2.62 9.29 12.20
C LEU A 94 3.47 10.05 11.19
N PHE A 95 4.78 9.79 11.18
CA PHE A 95 5.61 10.28 10.09
C PHE A 95 6.87 9.43 9.95
N ILE A 96 7.19 9.00 8.73
CA ILE A 96 8.41 8.26 8.42
C ILE A 96 9.24 9.02 7.37
N ASN A 97 10.54 9.15 7.57
CA ASN A 97 11.46 9.82 6.64
C ASN A 97 12.49 8.83 6.10
N TYR A 98 12.69 8.80 4.79
CA TYR A 98 13.62 7.84 4.17
C TYR A 98 15.06 8.09 4.62
N GLU A 99 15.75 7.03 5.03
CA GLU A 99 17.15 7.06 5.44
C GLU A 99 18.03 6.26 4.47
N SER A 100 17.67 4.99 4.25
CA SER A 100 18.47 4.08 3.45
C SER A 100 17.66 2.87 2.97
N MET A 101 18.30 2.03 2.15
CA MET A 101 17.74 0.79 1.68
C MET A 101 18.84 -0.23 1.40
N GLU A 102 18.55 -1.47 1.80
CA GLU A 102 19.28 -2.67 1.44
C GLU A 102 18.50 -3.42 0.37
N LEU A 103 19.17 -3.81 -0.72
CA LEU A 103 18.59 -4.54 -1.84
C LEU A 103 19.31 -5.88 -1.99
N ALA A 104 18.55 -6.95 -2.18
CA ALA A 104 19.10 -8.26 -2.50
C ALA A 104 19.87 -8.23 -3.82
N GLU A 105 20.83 -9.15 -4.00
CA GLU A 105 21.69 -9.21 -5.20
C GLU A 105 20.88 -9.39 -6.50
N ASP A 106 19.75 -10.08 -6.44
CA ASP A 106 18.85 -10.28 -7.58
C ASP A 106 17.99 -9.05 -7.90
N GLY A 107 18.07 -8.02 -7.06
CA GLY A 107 17.30 -6.78 -7.15
C GLY A 107 15.81 -6.95 -6.84
N ARG A 108 15.32 -8.10 -6.39
CA ARG A 108 13.88 -8.40 -6.32
C ARG A 108 13.27 -8.27 -4.95
N SER A 109 14.08 -8.07 -3.92
CA SER A 109 13.59 -7.86 -2.55
C SER A 109 14.58 -7.02 -1.77
N GLY A 110 14.14 -6.52 -0.62
CA GLY A 110 15.00 -5.73 0.23
C GLY A 110 14.25 -5.16 1.42
N LYS A 111 14.92 -4.22 2.08
CA LYS A 111 14.40 -3.54 3.26
C LYS A 111 14.76 -2.06 3.17
N ALA A 112 13.76 -1.21 3.20
CA ALA A 112 13.94 0.24 3.34
C ALA A 112 13.89 0.61 4.82
N VAL A 113 14.76 1.52 5.23
CA VAL A 113 14.84 2.02 6.61
C VAL A 113 14.40 3.47 6.61
N PHE A 114 13.47 3.78 7.49
CA PHE A 114 12.97 5.13 7.70
C PHE A 114 13.20 5.55 9.15
N SER A 115 13.50 6.82 9.39
CA SER A 115 13.41 7.41 10.74
C SER A 115 11.96 7.76 11.03
N GLN A 116 11.47 7.39 12.22
CA GLN A 116 10.11 7.72 12.64
C GLN A 116 10.12 9.02 13.44
N ALA A 117 9.24 9.96 13.08
CA ALA A 117 8.95 11.13 13.91
C ALA A 117 8.17 10.66 15.15
N ALA A 118 8.90 10.21 16.16
CA ALA A 118 8.37 9.75 17.43
C ALA A 118 8.83 10.66 18.57
N ARG A 119 8.20 10.50 19.74
CA ARG A 119 8.59 11.21 20.97
C ARG A 119 9.96 10.78 21.50
N LEU A 120 10.47 9.62 21.07
CA LEU A 120 11.78 9.10 21.46
C LEU A 120 12.74 9.13 20.26
N PRO A 121 13.97 9.67 20.42
CA PRO A 121 14.96 9.67 19.36
C PRO A 121 15.42 8.24 19.03
N GLY A 122 15.71 7.99 17.75
CA GLY A 122 16.27 6.71 17.27
C GLY A 122 15.27 5.62 16.94
N MET A 123 13.96 5.91 16.96
CA MET A 123 12.97 4.95 16.45
C MET A 123 13.05 4.87 14.91
N VAL A 124 13.21 3.66 14.40
CA VAL A 124 13.25 3.36 12.98
C VAL A 124 12.05 2.52 12.58
N TYR A 125 11.58 2.74 11.36
CA TYR A 125 10.55 1.93 10.71
C TYR A 125 11.21 1.18 9.55
N GLU A 126 11.27 -0.14 9.67
CA GLU A 126 11.80 -1.01 8.62
C GLU A 126 10.64 -1.50 7.75
N LEU A 127 10.76 -1.27 6.43
CA LEU A 127 9.75 -1.62 5.45
C LEU A 127 10.32 -2.65 4.48
N PRO A 128 10.01 -3.95 4.67
CA PRO A 128 10.37 -4.98 3.71
C PRO A 128 9.58 -4.78 2.41
N PHE A 129 10.19 -5.11 1.28
CA PHE A 129 9.55 -5.02 -0.03
C PHE A 129 10.00 -6.17 -0.95
N VAL A 130 9.17 -6.45 -1.94
CA VAL A 130 9.32 -7.54 -2.91
C VAL A 130 8.85 -7.08 -4.29
N TYR A 131 9.51 -7.56 -5.34
CA TYR A 131 9.15 -7.33 -6.72
C TYR A 131 8.25 -8.45 -7.24
N GLU A 132 7.02 -8.11 -7.60
CA GLU A 132 6.04 -9.03 -8.17
C GLU A 132 5.24 -8.37 -9.30
N ASP A 133 4.87 -9.16 -10.32
CA ASP A 133 4.08 -8.73 -11.49
C ASP A 133 4.57 -7.48 -12.25
N GLY A 134 5.85 -7.16 -12.13
CA GLY A 134 6.45 -6.03 -12.82
C GLY A 134 6.55 -4.76 -11.99
N ARG A 135 6.33 -4.81 -10.68
CA ARG A 135 6.42 -3.66 -9.78
C ARG A 135 6.90 -4.07 -8.40
N TYR A 136 7.52 -3.15 -7.66
CA TYR A 136 7.78 -3.37 -6.25
C TYR A 136 6.50 -3.21 -5.45
N LYS A 137 6.41 -3.99 -4.38
CA LYS A 137 5.33 -4.06 -3.42
C LYS A 137 5.92 -4.07 -2.02
N VAL A 138 5.21 -3.47 -1.08
CA VAL A 138 5.65 -3.39 0.32
C VAL A 138 4.95 -4.44 1.15
N ILE A 139 5.64 -4.93 2.18
CA ILE A 139 5.11 -5.81 3.20
C ILE A 139 4.85 -4.93 4.43
N ALA A 140 3.59 -4.56 4.63
CA ALA A 140 3.16 -3.64 5.68
C ALA A 140 1.76 -4.03 6.16
N PHE A 141 1.43 -3.64 7.39
CA PHE A 141 0.11 -3.89 8.01
C PHE A 141 -0.24 -5.38 8.15
N GLU A 142 0.76 -6.26 8.27
CA GLU A 142 0.57 -7.71 8.34
C GLU A 142 -0.31 -8.18 9.51
N ASP A 143 -0.51 -7.30 10.51
CA ASP A 143 -1.37 -7.44 11.68
C ASP A 143 -2.85 -7.08 11.41
N PHE A 144 -3.18 -6.53 10.24
CA PHE A 144 -4.56 -6.19 9.87
C PHE A 144 -5.41 -7.43 9.57
N PRO A 145 -4.96 -8.40 8.74
CA PRO A 145 -5.80 -9.54 8.36
C PRO A 145 -6.18 -10.45 9.53
N ASP A 146 -5.32 -10.60 10.54
CA ASP A 146 -5.61 -11.42 11.73
C ASP A 146 -6.21 -10.62 12.89
N GLY A 147 -6.31 -9.29 12.76
CA GLY A 147 -6.91 -8.40 13.75
C GLY A 147 -6.02 -8.16 14.97
N SER A 148 -4.79 -8.67 15.03
CA SER A 148 -3.88 -8.47 16.17
C SER A 148 -3.52 -7.00 16.40
N TYR A 149 -3.64 -6.15 15.36
CA TYR A 149 -3.54 -4.69 15.50
C TYR A 149 -4.55 -4.09 16.50
N LEU A 150 -5.62 -4.82 16.85
CA LEU A 150 -6.63 -4.38 17.80
C LEU A 150 -6.21 -4.51 19.27
N GLU A 151 -5.25 -5.38 19.58
CA GLU A 151 -4.83 -5.66 20.96
C GLU A 151 -4.32 -4.41 21.68
N LYS A 152 -3.76 -3.44 20.94
CA LYS A 152 -3.32 -2.15 21.48
C LYS A 152 -4.48 -1.29 22.00
N PHE A 153 -5.71 -1.53 21.54
CA PHE A 153 -6.91 -0.85 22.03
C PHE A 153 -7.51 -1.52 23.27
N ASP A 154 -7.34 -2.83 23.45
CA ASP A 154 -7.91 -3.55 24.60
C ASP A 154 -7.33 -3.10 25.95
N LYS A 155 -6.10 -2.58 25.92
CA LYS A 155 -5.41 -2.01 27.09
C LYS A 155 -5.77 -0.55 27.37
N LEU A 156 -6.61 0.08 26.54
CA LEU A 156 -7.12 1.42 26.78
C LEU A 156 -8.24 1.37 27.82
N THR A 157 -7.87 1.41 29.09
CA THR A 157 -8.82 1.50 30.22
C THR A 157 -9.43 2.91 30.40
N TYR A 158 -9.02 3.89 29.59
CA TYR A 158 -9.45 5.28 29.71
C TYR A 158 -10.50 5.62 28.65
N SER A 159 -11.75 5.87 29.07
CA SER A 159 -12.66 6.68 28.26
C SER A 159 -12.22 8.14 28.36
N LEU A 160 -12.21 8.83 27.21
CA LEU A 160 -11.91 10.27 27.12
C LEU A 160 -12.92 11.12 27.90
N ASP A 161 -14.10 10.57 28.22
CA ASP A 161 -15.11 11.20 29.06
C ASP A 161 -14.54 11.57 30.44
N SER A 162 -13.69 10.70 31.01
CA SER A 162 -13.10 10.92 32.35
C SER A 162 -12.14 12.11 32.45
N TYR A 163 -11.60 12.61 31.33
CA TYR A 163 -10.65 13.73 31.33
C TYR A 163 -11.35 15.09 31.29
N PHE A 164 -12.60 15.15 30.81
CA PHE A 164 -13.37 16.38 30.71
C PHE A 164 -14.49 16.48 31.75
N ASP A 165 -14.97 15.35 32.30
CA ASP A 165 -16.00 15.36 33.35
C ASP A 165 -15.50 15.96 34.68
N ASN A 166 -14.18 15.96 34.93
CA ASN A 166 -13.58 16.53 36.15
C ASN A 166 -13.20 18.01 36.05
N MET A 167 -13.51 18.69 34.94
CA MET A 167 -13.21 20.13 34.75
C MET A 167 -14.40 21.04 35.10
N GLY A 168 -15.46 20.49 35.72
CA GLY A 168 -16.70 21.21 36.05
C GLY A 168 -16.96 21.47 37.54
N GLU A 169 -16.16 20.95 38.47
CA GLU A 169 -16.38 21.14 39.92
C GLU A 169 -15.15 21.71 40.62
N GLY A 170 -15.17 23.04 40.86
CA GLY A 170 -14.20 23.82 41.62
C GLY A 170 -13.65 24.97 40.79
N GLU A 171 -13.93 26.25 41.04
CA GLU A 171 -14.21 26.95 42.29
C GLU A 171 -15.24 28.09 42.03
N GLN A 172 -16.27 28.19 42.88
CA GLN A 172 -16.99 29.43 43.17
C GLN A 172 -16.68 29.82 44.62
#